data_AF-A0A6L5X5P0-F1
#
_entry.id   AF-A0A6L5X5P0-F1
#
_cell.length_a   1.000
_cell.length_b   1.000
_cell.length_c   1.000
_cell.angle_alpha   90.00
_cell.angle_beta   90.00
_cell.angle_gamma   90.00
#
_symmetry.space_group_name_H-M   'P 1'
#
loop_
_entity.id
_entity.type
_entity.pdbx_description
1 polymer ?
#
loop_
_entity_poly.entity_id
_entity_poly.type
_entity_poly.pdbx_seq_one_letter_code
_entity_poly.pdbx_strand_id
1 'polypeptide(L)'
;MKRVRFRRLPAAAILVLLLTFLMAFSALAADGWHRRGSRIWYTSESAETGQKVRAAGLTQINGHTYYFNKSGYLRTGWIRIHGKYHYFRTTGKIGVRGRMYTAGLRKVLRAGLYGFSEDGSVLSGLCQVGDSWYYFSTSRRAGVSGLMLKKTFADTADGRRIYLLKNGKMAVNRWVKYKKKYYFFGADGNMYRSTVTPDGWKVNSRGIRTKRASAAEAAGAAGSTSASVSNLRKAGTKASTGKASILIICGHGQGDSGALGKWGGSWIQEQAYTRDFGSRIYRALSASGRVKVDMLDTSLDGYSQVKNTLNAVIVSGKTLQSRIEGKGTYGAQAYNALRSNGRLPDLLQYDYVLEVHFDASATSGKDYNGDGKMKGTFMYVNSRKSETYIDSSIIGALNGLGLPICGPAVWRSSGLLNARVFQEMGISYGLLETCFIDDKDDMTFYNRRCDDMAQAVSRAIVNQFG
;
A
#
# COMPACT_ATOMS: atom_id res chain seq x y z
N MET A 1 -12.58 -1.55 106.07
CA MET A 1 -11.88 -2.13 104.91
C MET A 1 -12.91 -2.72 103.94
N LYS A 2 -13.19 -2.07 102.80
CA LYS A 2 -14.14 -2.58 101.79
C LYS A 2 -13.46 -3.61 100.88
N ARG A 3 -13.94 -4.85 100.90
CA ARG A 3 -13.51 -5.93 99.99
C ARG A 3 -14.08 -5.68 98.58
N VAL A 4 -13.21 -5.57 97.58
CA VAL A 4 -13.61 -5.49 96.16
C VAL A 4 -13.64 -6.90 95.58
N ARG A 5 -14.80 -7.30 95.03
CA ARG A 5 -14.99 -8.54 94.27
C ARG A 5 -14.55 -8.32 92.82
N PHE A 6 -13.62 -9.12 92.32
CA PHE A 6 -13.35 -9.21 90.88
C PHE A 6 -14.50 -9.97 90.20
N ARG A 7 -15.21 -9.31 89.29
CA ARG A 7 -16.18 -9.96 88.41
C ARG A 7 -15.42 -10.76 87.34
N ARG A 8 -15.79 -12.03 87.17
CA ARG A 8 -15.33 -12.88 86.06
C ARG A 8 -15.78 -12.23 84.74
N LEU A 9 -14.85 -12.03 83.82
CA LEU A 9 -15.18 -11.68 82.44
C LEU A 9 -15.88 -12.88 81.78
N PRO A 10 -16.95 -12.68 81.01
CA PRO A 10 -17.63 -13.77 80.31
C PRO A 10 -16.73 -14.34 79.20
N ALA A 11 -16.76 -15.65 79.00
CA ALA A 11 -15.97 -16.40 78.01
C ALA A 11 -16.10 -15.90 76.55
N ALA A 12 -17.09 -15.05 76.27
CA ALA A 12 -17.25 -14.37 74.98
C ALA A 12 -16.12 -13.36 74.66
N ALA A 13 -15.42 -12.81 75.66
CA ALA A 13 -14.37 -11.82 75.44
C ALA A 13 -13.03 -12.42 74.97
N ILE A 14 -12.79 -13.72 75.20
CA ILE A 14 -11.58 -14.43 74.73
C ILE A 14 -11.79 -14.96 73.30
N LEU A 15 -13.03 -15.28 72.91
CA LEU A 15 -13.35 -15.73 71.56
C LEU A 15 -13.28 -14.58 70.53
N VAL A 16 -13.59 -13.34 70.93
CA VAL A 16 -13.47 -12.16 70.04
C VAL A 16 -12.01 -11.77 69.80
N LEU A 17 -11.08 -12.04 70.72
CA LEU A 17 -9.64 -11.79 70.51
C LEU A 17 -8.97 -12.87 69.64
N LEU A 18 -9.54 -14.09 69.58
CA LEU A 18 -9.13 -15.15 68.66
C LEU A 18 -9.80 -15.02 67.27
N LEU A 19 -10.96 -14.37 67.17
CA LEU A 19 -11.63 -14.06 65.90
C LEU A 19 -11.14 -12.77 65.23
N THR A 20 -10.54 -11.82 65.94
CA THR A 20 -9.85 -10.69 65.30
C THR A 20 -8.45 -11.07 64.77
N PHE A 21 -7.91 -12.23 65.15
CA PHE A 21 -6.68 -12.76 64.55
C PHE A 21 -6.94 -13.63 63.29
N LEU A 22 -8.19 -13.97 62.98
CA LEU A 22 -8.56 -14.81 61.84
C LEU A 22 -9.29 -14.07 60.69
N MET A 23 -9.32 -12.73 60.71
CA MET A 23 -9.88 -11.91 59.63
C MET A 23 -8.89 -10.90 59.01
N ALA A 24 -7.58 -11.14 59.13
CA ALA A 24 -6.58 -10.33 58.42
C ALA A 24 -5.34 -11.15 57.99
N PHE A 25 -5.57 -12.36 57.47
CA PHE A 25 -4.69 -12.89 56.43
C PHE A 25 -5.52 -12.99 55.14
N SER A 26 -6.04 -11.86 54.67
CA SER A 26 -6.01 -11.66 53.23
C SER A 26 -4.53 -11.78 52.88
N ALA A 27 -4.14 -12.92 52.31
CA ALA A 27 -2.83 -13.04 51.71
C ALA A 27 -2.71 -11.89 50.72
N LEU A 28 -2.09 -10.79 51.16
CA LEU A 28 -1.79 -9.64 50.34
C LEU A 28 -0.84 -10.16 49.29
N ALA A 29 -1.39 -10.62 48.16
CA ALA A 29 -0.61 -10.90 46.99
C ALA A 29 0.05 -9.57 46.65
N ALA A 30 1.34 -9.46 46.98
CA ALA A 30 2.12 -8.27 46.68
C ALA A 30 1.91 -7.90 45.21
N ASP A 31 1.78 -6.62 44.91
CA ASP A 31 1.69 -6.17 43.53
C ASP A 31 2.91 -6.67 42.75
N GLY A 32 2.68 -7.01 41.50
CA GLY A 32 3.74 -7.39 40.60
C GLY A 32 3.63 -8.81 40.07
N TRP A 33 4.79 -9.34 39.70
CA TRP A 33 4.90 -10.60 39.00
C TRP A 33 5.01 -11.78 39.96
N HIS A 34 4.27 -12.84 39.64
CA HIS A 34 4.25 -14.07 40.42
C HIS A 34 4.53 -15.28 39.54
N ARG A 35 5.08 -16.34 40.12
CA ARG A 35 5.32 -17.61 39.43
C ARG A 35 5.11 -18.80 40.35
N ARG A 36 4.39 -19.81 39.86
CA ARG A 36 4.27 -21.14 40.47
C ARG A 36 4.41 -22.20 39.38
N GLY A 37 5.54 -22.90 39.36
CA GLY A 37 5.89 -23.83 38.28
C GLY A 37 5.99 -23.12 36.92
N SER A 38 5.20 -23.57 35.95
CA SER A 38 5.10 -22.97 34.60
C SER A 38 4.10 -21.80 34.51
N ARG A 39 3.27 -21.60 35.54
CA ARG A 39 2.27 -20.53 35.58
C ARG A 39 2.91 -19.25 36.05
N ILE A 40 2.78 -18.20 35.24
CA ILE A 40 3.23 -16.84 35.55
C ILE A 40 1.99 -15.94 35.48
N TRP A 41 1.80 -15.05 36.45
CA TRP A 41 0.72 -14.06 36.44
C TRP A 41 1.21 -12.72 37.01
N TYR A 42 0.41 -11.68 36.83
CA TYR A 42 0.65 -10.36 37.39
C TYR A 42 -0.57 -9.93 38.21
N THR A 43 -0.36 -9.41 39.41
CA THR A 43 -1.42 -8.79 40.22
C THR A 43 -1.19 -7.30 40.33
N SER A 44 -2.27 -6.54 40.21
CA SER A 44 -2.30 -5.12 40.51
C SER A 44 -3.65 -4.74 41.08
N GLU A 45 -3.70 -3.56 41.68
CA GLU A 45 -4.96 -2.96 42.11
C GLU A 45 -5.82 -2.57 40.91
N SER A 46 -7.10 -2.91 40.99
CA SER A 46 -8.11 -2.43 40.05
C SER A 46 -8.35 -0.95 40.29
N ALA A 47 -8.18 -0.13 39.26
CA ALA A 47 -8.48 1.30 39.33
C ALA A 47 -9.98 1.58 39.58
N GLU A 48 -10.87 0.65 39.26
CA GLU A 48 -12.31 0.80 39.41
C GLU A 48 -12.82 0.40 40.80
N THR A 49 -12.19 -0.59 41.44
CA THR A 49 -12.71 -1.21 42.67
C THR A 49 -11.75 -1.16 43.85
N GLY A 50 -10.49 -0.77 43.64
CA GLY A 50 -9.44 -0.82 44.67
C GLY A 50 -9.04 -2.26 45.07
N GLN A 51 -9.63 -3.29 44.46
CA GLN A 51 -9.33 -4.68 44.79
C GLN A 51 -8.11 -5.19 44.02
N LYS A 52 -7.32 -6.07 44.64
CA LYS A 52 -6.23 -6.76 43.96
C LYS A 52 -6.77 -7.80 42.99
N VAL A 53 -6.48 -7.63 41.71
CA VAL A 53 -6.94 -8.52 40.63
C VAL A 53 -5.77 -9.03 39.79
N ARG A 54 -5.96 -10.18 39.13
CA ARG A 54 -4.99 -10.68 38.15
C ARG A 54 -5.17 -9.97 36.80
N ALA A 55 -4.07 -9.64 36.15
CA ALA A 55 -4.08 -9.15 34.78
C ALA A 55 -4.74 -10.15 33.82
N ALA A 56 -5.55 -9.65 32.88
CA ALA A 56 -6.25 -10.44 31.87
C ALA A 56 -6.18 -9.75 30.50
N GLY A 57 -6.17 -10.52 29.42
CA GLY A 57 -6.13 -9.97 28.06
C GLY A 57 -4.82 -9.26 27.74
N LEU A 58 -4.88 -8.25 26.87
CA LEU A 58 -3.75 -7.36 26.58
C LEU A 58 -3.56 -6.39 27.75
N THR A 59 -2.40 -6.41 28.39
CA THR A 59 -2.13 -5.57 29.57
C THR A 59 -0.78 -4.87 29.42
N GLN A 60 -0.75 -3.56 29.66
CA GLN A 60 0.48 -2.77 29.75
C GLN A 60 1.05 -2.82 31.17
N ILE A 61 2.31 -3.23 31.30
CA ILE A 61 3.02 -3.30 32.58
C ILE A 61 4.41 -2.71 32.34
N ASN A 62 4.73 -1.61 33.02
CA ASN A 62 6.01 -0.89 32.93
C ASN A 62 6.42 -0.59 31.48
N GLY A 63 5.50 -0.03 30.68
CA GLY A 63 5.73 0.33 29.28
C GLY A 63 5.84 -0.84 28.29
N HIS A 64 5.48 -2.05 28.72
CA HIS A 64 5.49 -3.23 27.86
C HIS A 64 4.16 -3.97 27.86
N THR A 65 3.72 -4.40 26.69
CA THR A 65 2.48 -5.16 26.51
C THR A 65 2.71 -6.65 26.73
N TYR A 66 1.80 -7.27 27.48
CA TYR A 66 1.74 -8.71 27.74
C TYR A 66 0.34 -9.23 27.40
N TYR A 67 0.21 -10.55 27.24
CA TYR A 67 -1.09 -11.18 27.05
C TYR A 67 -1.35 -12.27 28.08
N PHE A 68 -2.46 -12.16 28.80
CA PHE A 68 -2.90 -13.11 29.82
C PHE A 68 -4.18 -13.80 29.37
N ASN A 69 -4.30 -15.10 29.66
CA ASN A 69 -5.56 -15.81 29.42
C ASN A 69 -6.65 -15.41 30.43
N LYS A 70 -7.88 -15.93 30.24
CA LYS A 70 -9.02 -15.64 31.13
C LYS A 70 -8.79 -15.99 32.60
N SER A 71 -7.87 -16.92 32.90
CA SER A 71 -7.49 -17.30 34.28
C SER A 71 -6.37 -16.45 34.87
N GLY A 72 -5.90 -15.44 34.12
CA GLY A 72 -4.84 -14.51 34.52
C GLY A 72 -3.41 -15.05 34.32
N TYR A 73 -3.23 -16.13 33.57
CA TYR A 73 -1.90 -16.70 33.31
C TYR A 73 -1.31 -16.18 32.00
N LEU A 74 -0.04 -15.76 32.07
CA LEU A 74 0.74 -15.21 30.97
C LEU A 74 0.84 -16.22 29.83
N ARG A 75 0.56 -15.75 28.62
CA ARG A 75 0.76 -16.50 27.38
C ARG A 75 1.98 -15.94 26.65
N THR A 76 2.67 -16.82 25.94
CA THR A 76 3.85 -16.51 25.14
C THR A 76 3.76 -17.19 23.78
N GLY A 77 4.56 -16.76 22.82
CA GLY A 77 4.61 -17.28 21.46
C GLY A 77 3.67 -16.53 20.53
N TRP A 78 3.27 -17.20 19.45
CA TRP A 78 2.30 -16.69 18.49
C TRP A 78 0.89 -16.65 19.09
N ILE A 79 0.26 -15.48 19.07
CA ILE A 79 -1.11 -15.29 19.54
C ILE A 79 -1.88 -14.51 18.48
N ARG A 80 -3.08 -14.98 18.15
CA ARG A 80 -3.97 -14.29 17.22
C ARG A 80 -4.96 -13.42 18.00
N ILE A 81 -4.94 -12.13 17.74
CA ILE A 81 -5.78 -11.11 18.41
C ILE A 81 -6.44 -10.30 17.31
N HIS A 82 -7.77 -10.20 17.33
CA HIS A 82 -8.58 -9.50 16.31
C HIS A 82 -8.17 -9.84 14.86
N GLY A 83 -7.98 -11.13 14.58
CA GLY A 83 -7.62 -11.62 13.26
C GLY A 83 -6.12 -11.52 12.90
N LYS A 84 -5.32 -10.72 13.61
CA LYS A 84 -3.88 -10.50 13.35
C LYS A 84 -2.98 -11.32 14.28
N TYR A 85 -1.82 -11.76 13.78
CA TYR A 85 -0.82 -12.45 14.60
C TYR A 85 0.09 -11.46 15.32
N HIS A 86 0.41 -11.77 16.56
CA HIS A 86 1.36 -11.06 17.43
C HIS A 86 2.33 -12.09 18.01
N TYR A 87 3.55 -11.66 18.37
CA TYR A 87 4.51 -12.53 19.03
C TYR A 87 4.88 -12.02 20.42
N PHE A 88 4.65 -12.85 21.42
CA PHE A 88 5.02 -12.59 22.81
C PHE A 88 6.26 -13.40 23.17
N ARG A 89 7.31 -12.74 23.66
CA ARG A 89 8.63 -13.35 23.86
C ARG A 89 8.56 -14.63 24.70
N THR A 90 9.09 -15.73 24.18
CA THR A 90 9.06 -17.06 24.84
C THR A 90 10.28 -17.33 25.72
N THR A 91 11.17 -16.36 25.91
CA THR A 91 12.43 -16.52 26.67
C THR A 91 12.73 -15.28 27.51
N GLY A 92 13.66 -15.41 28.45
CA GLY A 92 14.06 -14.34 29.37
C GLY A 92 13.50 -14.51 30.78
N LYS A 93 13.96 -13.67 31.70
CA LYS A 93 13.45 -13.59 33.07
C LYS A 93 12.00 -13.08 33.11
N ILE A 94 11.33 -13.27 34.25
CA ILE A 94 9.99 -12.71 34.50
C ILE A 94 10.03 -11.18 34.26
N GLY A 95 8.97 -10.64 33.66
CA GLY A 95 8.94 -9.24 33.21
C GLY A 95 9.76 -8.95 31.95
N VAL A 96 10.44 -9.93 31.35
CA VAL A 96 11.05 -9.87 30.00
C VAL A 96 10.41 -10.92 29.09
N ARG A 97 10.25 -12.14 29.61
CA ARG A 97 9.40 -13.17 29.02
C ARG A 97 7.97 -12.65 28.93
N GLY A 98 7.35 -12.82 27.79
CA GLY A 98 5.99 -12.40 27.51
C GLY A 98 5.86 -10.96 27.02
N ARG A 99 6.94 -10.18 26.92
CA ARG A 99 6.87 -8.88 26.23
C ARG A 99 6.47 -9.08 24.77
N MET A 100 5.49 -8.32 24.29
CA MET A 100 5.12 -8.29 22.88
C MET A 100 6.25 -7.70 22.05
N TYR A 101 6.47 -8.27 20.87
CA TYR A 101 7.32 -7.65 19.86
C TYR A 101 6.52 -6.59 19.11
N THR A 102 7.08 -5.39 19.05
CA THR A 102 6.58 -4.24 18.31
C THR A 102 7.70 -3.64 17.48
N ALA A 103 7.31 -2.85 16.48
CA ALA A 103 8.14 -1.94 15.69
C ALA A 103 9.45 -2.56 15.16
N GLY A 104 9.43 -2.90 13.87
CA GLY A 104 10.61 -3.25 13.09
C GLY A 104 10.95 -4.74 13.07
N LEU A 105 12.20 -5.05 12.71
CA LEU A 105 12.67 -6.41 12.49
C LEU A 105 13.05 -7.11 13.79
N ARG A 106 12.48 -8.28 14.05
CA ARG A 106 12.81 -9.12 15.20
C ARG A 106 13.10 -10.55 14.79
N LYS A 107 14.10 -11.15 15.42
CA LYS A 107 14.38 -12.59 15.28
C LYS A 107 13.44 -13.36 16.20
N VAL A 108 12.56 -14.15 15.59
CA VAL A 108 11.75 -15.16 16.28
C VAL A 108 12.56 -16.46 16.30
N LEU A 109 12.86 -16.94 17.50
CA LEU A 109 13.76 -18.09 17.69
C LEU A 109 13.25 -19.31 16.91
N ARG A 110 14.15 -20.01 16.21
CA ARG A 110 13.88 -21.17 15.33
C ARG A 110 12.97 -20.90 14.12
N ALA A 111 12.28 -19.76 14.04
CA ALA A 111 11.39 -19.41 12.93
C ALA A 111 12.03 -18.46 11.89
N GLY A 112 12.86 -17.51 12.30
CA GLY A 112 13.55 -16.57 11.40
C GLY A 112 13.31 -15.10 11.75
N LEU A 113 13.47 -14.22 10.77
CA LEU A 113 13.23 -12.77 10.92
C LEU A 113 11.81 -12.44 10.50
N TYR A 114 11.13 -11.62 11.32
CA TYR A 114 9.79 -11.11 11.09
C TYR A 114 9.80 -9.59 11.29
N GLY A 115 8.88 -8.90 10.62
CA GLY A 115 8.60 -7.50 10.87
C GLY A 115 7.36 -7.37 11.75
N PHE A 116 7.35 -6.36 12.63
CA PHE A 116 6.21 -6.01 13.47
C PHE A 116 5.89 -4.52 13.31
N SER A 117 4.61 -4.18 13.23
CA SER A 117 4.13 -2.79 13.30
C SER A 117 4.18 -2.26 14.75
N GLU A 118 3.86 -0.98 14.92
CA GLU A 118 3.80 -0.33 16.24
C GLU A 118 2.78 -1.01 17.18
N ASP A 119 1.64 -1.45 16.64
CA ASP A 119 0.62 -2.20 17.39
C ASP A 119 1.04 -3.65 17.72
N GLY A 120 2.20 -4.10 17.24
CA GLY A 120 2.75 -5.44 17.46
C GLY A 120 2.21 -6.51 16.52
N SER A 121 1.38 -6.15 15.54
CA SER A 121 0.94 -7.09 14.52
C SER A 121 2.06 -7.42 13.52
N VAL A 122 2.04 -8.66 13.02
CA VAL A 122 3.05 -9.16 12.08
C VAL A 122 2.88 -8.53 10.69
N LEU A 123 3.97 -8.03 10.12
CA LEU A 123 4.01 -7.52 8.74
C LEU A 123 3.92 -8.66 7.71
N SER A 124 3.25 -8.40 6.59
CA SER A 124 3.02 -9.37 5.51
C SER A 124 3.05 -8.67 4.15
N GLY A 125 3.59 -9.33 3.13
CA GLY A 125 3.80 -8.74 1.81
C GLY A 125 4.99 -7.78 1.78
N LEU A 126 4.98 -6.83 0.84
CA LEU A 126 5.99 -5.79 0.73
C LEU A 126 5.73 -4.71 1.80
N CYS A 127 6.67 -4.51 2.71
CA CYS A 127 6.56 -3.48 3.74
C CYS A 127 7.88 -2.73 3.93
N GLN A 128 7.78 -1.44 4.22
CA GLN A 128 8.92 -0.62 4.59
C GLN A 128 9.20 -0.76 6.09
N VAL A 129 10.48 -0.94 6.44
CA VAL A 129 10.96 -0.94 7.83
C VAL A 129 12.22 -0.07 7.89
N GLY A 130 12.10 1.10 8.50
CA GLY A 130 13.10 2.18 8.37
C GLY A 130 13.24 2.60 6.90
N ASP A 131 14.46 2.85 6.44
CA ASP A 131 14.74 3.32 5.07
C ASP A 131 14.86 2.17 4.05
N SER A 132 14.26 1.01 4.32
CA SER A 132 14.42 -0.16 3.46
C SER A 132 13.14 -0.98 3.35
N TRP A 133 12.89 -1.46 2.14
CA TRP A 133 11.78 -2.33 1.84
C TRP A 133 12.16 -3.80 2.01
N TYR A 134 11.24 -4.58 2.57
CA TYR A 134 11.37 -6.01 2.80
C TYR A 134 10.12 -6.71 2.29
N TYR A 135 10.24 -7.99 1.94
CA TYR A 135 9.08 -8.82 1.66
C TYR A 135 8.92 -9.89 2.72
N PHE A 136 7.75 -9.94 3.33
CA PHE A 136 7.35 -10.91 4.32
C PHE A 136 6.36 -11.90 3.70
N SER A 137 6.65 -13.20 3.84
CA SER A 137 5.89 -14.27 3.20
C SER A 137 4.38 -14.15 3.47
N THR A 138 3.59 -14.09 2.40
CA THR A 138 2.12 -14.11 2.47
C THR A 138 1.59 -15.54 2.65
N SER A 139 2.36 -16.54 2.23
CA SER A 139 2.07 -17.95 2.50
C SER A 139 2.49 -18.32 3.93
N ARG A 140 1.70 -19.19 4.57
CA ARG A 140 1.98 -19.67 5.93
C ARG A 140 3.09 -20.70 5.89
N ARG A 141 4.27 -20.37 6.42
CA ARG A 141 5.34 -21.34 6.68
C ARG A 141 5.41 -21.57 8.19
N ALA A 142 5.28 -22.83 8.63
CA ALA A 142 5.11 -23.19 10.04
C ALA A 142 3.86 -22.57 10.73
N GLY A 143 2.77 -22.39 9.97
CA GLY A 143 1.46 -21.97 10.49
C GLY A 143 1.23 -20.45 10.60
N VAL A 144 2.23 -19.62 10.30
CA VAL A 144 2.15 -18.15 10.39
C VAL A 144 2.70 -17.52 9.09
N SER A 145 2.01 -16.49 8.57
CA SER A 145 2.53 -15.62 7.51
C SER A 145 3.45 -14.55 8.11
N GLY A 146 4.41 -14.04 7.33
CA GLY A 146 5.24 -12.91 7.75
C GLY A 146 6.73 -13.20 7.86
N LEU A 147 7.19 -14.40 7.47
CA LEU A 147 8.62 -14.70 7.44
C LEU A 147 9.33 -13.83 6.39
N MET A 148 10.34 -13.09 6.80
CA MET A 148 11.13 -12.23 5.90
C MET A 148 11.89 -13.07 4.86
N LEU A 149 11.64 -12.80 3.58
CA LEU A 149 12.31 -13.45 2.46
C LEU A 149 13.71 -12.89 2.22
N LYS A 150 14.62 -13.74 1.74
CA LYS A 150 16.04 -13.42 1.48
C LYS A 150 16.57 -14.24 0.32
N LYS A 151 17.48 -13.67 -0.49
CA LYS A 151 18.10 -14.28 -1.67
C LYS A 151 17.11 -14.93 -2.65
N THR A 152 15.95 -14.30 -2.82
CA THR A 152 14.87 -14.86 -3.63
C THR A 152 14.07 -13.77 -4.30
N PHE A 153 13.39 -14.13 -5.38
CA PHE A 153 12.34 -13.33 -5.97
C PHE A 153 11.09 -13.37 -5.11
N ALA A 154 10.27 -12.32 -5.22
CA ALA A 154 8.91 -12.29 -4.73
C ALA A 154 8.03 -11.55 -5.73
N ASP A 155 6.79 -12.00 -5.87
CA ASP A 155 5.77 -11.30 -6.65
C ASP A 155 4.92 -10.49 -5.67
N THR A 156 4.82 -9.20 -5.93
CA THR A 156 4.07 -8.26 -5.11
C THR A 156 2.62 -8.19 -5.58
N ALA A 157 1.73 -7.73 -4.70
CA ALA A 157 0.31 -7.65 -5.02
C ALA A 157 -0.03 -6.58 -6.08
N ASP A 158 0.94 -5.75 -6.48
CA ASP A 158 0.87 -4.76 -7.58
C ASP A 158 1.57 -5.25 -8.86
N GLY A 159 1.82 -6.57 -8.97
CA GLY A 159 2.35 -7.20 -10.18
C GLY A 159 3.85 -7.04 -10.41
N ARG A 160 4.57 -6.34 -9.52
CA ARG A 160 6.04 -6.26 -9.61
C ARG A 160 6.66 -7.61 -9.26
N ARG A 161 7.77 -7.89 -9.94
CA ARG A 161 8.65 -9.01 -9.57
C ARG A 161 9.91 -8.44 -8.97
N ILE A 162 10.05 -8.54 -7.67
CA ILE A 162 11.15 -7.95 -6.92
C ILE A 162 12.18 -9.00 -6.52
N TYR A 163 13.34 -8.58 -6.01
CA TYR A 163 14.33 -9.49 -5.42
C TYR A 163 14.82 -9.01 -4.07
N LEU A 164 14.90 -9.94 -3.12
CA LEU A 164 15.35 -9.69 -1.77
C LEU A 164 16.80 -10.12 -1.63
N LEU A 165 17.66 -9.19 -1.24
CA LEU A 165 19.10 -9.39 -1.08
C LEU A 165 19.42 -10.34 0.09
N LYS A 166 20.71 -10.64 0.31
CA LYS A 166 21.17 -11.52 1.42
C LYS A 166 20.70 -11.03 2.79
N ASN A 167 20.61 -9.71 2.98
CA ASN A 167 20.13 -9.08 4.21
C ASN A 167 18.60 -8.90 4.25
N GLY A 168 17.88 -9.27 3.19
CA GLY A 168 16.42 -9.15 3.09
C GLY A 168 15.92 -7.84 2.49
N LYS A 169 16.80 -6.84 2.31
CA LYS A 169 16.42 -5.59 1.66
C LYS A 169 16.06 -5.85 0.20
N MET A 170 15.02 -5.17 -0.29
CA MET A 170 14.66 -5.15 -1.69
C MET A 170 15.81 -4.54 -2.52
N ALA A 171 16.14 -5.19 -3.64
CA ALA A 171 17.08 -4.65 -4.60
C ALA A 171 16.42 -3.48 -5.34
N VAL A 172 17.10 -2.33 -5.36
CA VAL A 172 16.70 -1.14 -6.12
C VAL A 172 17.89 -0.60 -6.90
N ASN A 173 17.64 -0.07 -8.10
CA ASN A 173 18.61 0.54 -9.02
C ASN A 173 19.90 -0.28 -9.21
N ARG A 174 19.78 -1.59 -9.41
CA ARG A 174 20.96 -2.45 -9.48
C ARG A 174 20.78 -3.77 -10.20
N TRP A 175 21.91 -4.29 -10.69
CA TRP A 175 22.06 -5.67 -11.11
C TRP A 175 22.14 -6.62 -9.91
N VAL A 176 21.47 -7.77 -10.04
CA VAL A 176 21.58 -8.92 -9.14
C VAL A 176 21.97 -10.15 -9.96
N LYS A 177 23.01 -10.85 -9.51
CA LYS A 177 23.38 -12.17 -10.02
C LYS A 177 22.63 -13.26 -9.25
N TYR A 178 21.82 -14.06 -9.93
CA TYR A 178 21.10 -15.20 -9.36
C TYR A 178 21.20 -16.40 -10.30
N LYS A 179 21.66 -17.55 -9.78
CA LYS A 179 21.86 -18.79 -10.54
C LYS A 179 22.57 -18.56 -11.90
N LYS A 180 23.72 -17.88 -11.86
CA LYS A 180 24.56 -17.49 -13.03
C LYS A 180 23.91 -16.51 -14.04
N LYS A 181 22.69 -16.02 -13.79
CA LYS A 181 21.99 -15.03 -14.63
C LYS A 181 21.99 -13.66 -13.95
N TYR A 182 21.88 -12.60 -14.75
CA TYR A 182 21.87 -11.21 -14.28
C TYR A 182 20.50 -10.59 -14.56
N TYR A 183 19.96 -9.92 -13.54
CA TYR A 183 18.65 -9.27 -13.55
C TYR A 183 18.82 -7.85 -13.02
N PHE A 184 18.22 -6.86 -13.68
CA PHE A 184 18.26 -5.48 -13.23
C PHE A 184 16.95 -5.14 -12.52
N PHE A 185 17.04 -4.45 -11.38
CA PHE A 185 15.90 -3.99 -10.60
C PHE A 185 15.91 -2.47 -10.58
N GLY A 186 14.77 -1.87 -10.91
CA GLY A 186 14.58 -0.42 -10.98
C GLY A 186 14.58 0.27 -9.63
N ALA A 187 14.34 1.59 -9.64
CA ALA A 187 14.22 2.38 -8.43
C ALA A 187 13.02 1.94 -7.57
N ASP A 188 11.95 1.47 -8.21
CA ASP A 188 10.77 0.85 -7.62
C ASP A 188 11.00 -0.61 -7.19
N GLY A 189 12.20 -1.15 -7.42
CA GLY A 189 12.57 -2.53 -7.14
C GLY A 189 11.94 -3.57 -8.06
N ASN A 190 11.24 -3.17 -9.12
CA ASN A 190 10.70 -4.11 -10.11
C ASN A 190 11.81 -4.61 -11.03
N MET A 191 11.75 -5.90 -11.37
CA MET A 191 12.68 -6.52 -12.32
C MET A 191 12.37 -6.05 -13.73
N TYR A 192 13.38 -5.51 -14.39
CA TYR A 192 13.28 -5.09 -15.79
C TYR A 192 13.01 -6.29 -16.69
N ARG A 193 12.09 -6.16 -17.65
CA ARG A 193 11.75 -7.19 -18.65
C ARG A 193 11.51 -6.56 -20.02
N SER A 194 11.88 -7.26 -21.09
CA SER A 194 11.64 -6.85 -22.48
C SER A 194 11.98 -5.37 -22.75
N THR A 195 13.15 -4.94 -22.29
CA THR A 195 13.52 -3.52 -22.25
C THR A 195 15.04 -3.35 -22.20
N VAL A 196 15.48 -2.10 -22.20
CA VAL A 196 16.88 -1.69 -22.04
C VAL A 196 17.05 -1.08 -20.66
N THR A 197 18.10 -1.49 -19.93
CA THR A 197 18.44 -0.94 -18.62
C THR A 197 19.11 0.44 -18.77
N PRO A 198 19.17 1.28 -17.72
CA PRO A 198 19.74 2.63 -17.82
C PRO A 198 21.21 2.64 -18.25
N ASP A 199 21.95 1.57 -17.95
CA ASP A 199 23.34 1.35 -18.37
C ASP A 199 23.48 0.69 -19.76
N GLY A 200 22.38 0.58 -20.52
CA GLY A 200 22.38 0.23 -21.94
C GLY A 200 22.35 -1.27 -22.25
N TRP A 201 21.96 -2.14 -21.32
CA TRP A 201 21.84 -3.58 -21.57
C TRP A 201 20.40 -3.99 -21.90
N LYS A 202 20.23 -4.89 -22.87
CA LYS A 202 18.94 -5.54 -23.14
C LYS A 202 18.65 -6.64 -22.13
N VAL A 203 17.43 -6.67 -21.61
CA VAL A 203 16.87 -7.81 -20.86
C VAL A 203 15.69 -8.41 -21.61
N ASN A 204 15.61 -9.74 -21.66
CA ASN A 204 14.54 -10.45 -22.36
C ASN A 204 13.21 -10.47 -21.57
N SER A 205 12.20 -11.18 -22.07
CA SER A 205 10.89 -11.33 -21.41
C SER A 205 10.94 -12.00 -20.04
N ARG A 206 12.04 -12.68 -19.70
CA ARG A 206 12.28 -13.26 -18.37
C ARG A 206 13.17 -12.38 -17.49
N GLY A 207 13.53 -11.18 -17.96
CA GLY A 207 14.40 -10.21 -17.27
C GLY A 207 15.89 -10.56 -17.26
N ILE A 208 16.30 -11.52 -18.08
CA ILE A 208 17.70 -11.98 -18.13
C ILE A 208 18.50 -11.05 -19.04
N ARG A 209 19.63 -10.54 -18.56
CA ARG A 209 20.59 -9.75 -19.34
C ARG A 209 21.06 -10.52 -20.58
N THR A 210 21.07 -9.84 -21.72
CA THR A 210 21.52 -10.36 -23.01
C THR A 210 22.70 -9.52 -23.51
N LYS A 211 22.55 -8.85 -24.67
CA LYS A 211 23.56 -7.97 -25.27
C LYS A 211 23.33 -6.50 -24.92
N ARG A 212 24.30 -5.64 -25.22
CA ARG A 212 24.09 -4.18 -25.22
C ARG A 212 23.11 -3.77 -26.32
N ALA A 213 22.30 -2.75 -26.07
CA ALA A 213 21.47 -2.12 -27.09
C ALA A 213 22.34 -1.28 -28.04
N SER A 214 21.96 -1.21 -29.32
CA SER A 214 22.53 -0.20 -30.23
C SER A 214 21.89 1.17 -29.98
N ALA A 215 22.54 2.26 -30.42
CA ALA A 215 22.03 3.62 -30.26
C ALA A 215 20.66 3.84 -30.95
N ALA A 216 20.37 3.12 -32.05
CA ALA A 216 19.13 3.26 -32.82
C ALA A 216 17.94 2.46 -32.24
N GLU A 217 18.20 1.31 -31.60
CA GLU A 217 17.15 0.45 -31.03
C GLU A 217 16.49 1.03 -29.77
N ALA A 218 17.07 2.09 -29.20
CA ALA A 218 16.47 2.86 -28.11
C ALA A 218 15.27 3.73 -28.58
N ALA A 219 15.01 3.84 -29.89
CA ALA A 219 14.20 4.92 -30.47
C ALA A 219 12.95 4.55 -31.31
N GLY A 220 12.53 3.28 -31.50
CA GLY A 220 11.16 3.01 -31.99
C GLY A 220 10.95 1.86 -32.98
N ALA A 221 9.68 1.58 -33.28
CA ALA A 221 9.26 0.76 -34.41
C ALA A 221 7.80 1.04 -34.87
N ALA A 222 7.70 1.34 -36.18
CA ALA A 222 6.65 1.01 -37.17
C ALA A 222 5.46 1.98 -37.47
N GLY A 223 5.50 2.55 -38.70
CA GLY A 223 4.33 2.81 -39.59
C GLY A 223 4.05 1.59 -40.50
N SER A 224 3.03 1.53 -41.38
CA SER A 224 2.09 2.52 -41.96
C SER A 224 0.77 1.85 -42.45
N THR A 225 -0.32 2.65 -42.51
CA THR A 225 -1.50 2.68 -43.45
C THR A 225 -2.16 1.38 -43.95
N SER A 226 -3.49 1.20 -44.09
CA SER A 226 -4.72 1.98 -43.84
C SER A 226 -5.93 1.06 -44.11
N ALA A 227 -6.94 1.00 -43.24
CA ALA A 227 -8.32 0.61 -43.55
C ALA A 227 -9.27 1.08 -42.42
N SER A 228 -10.54 1.32 -42.77
CA SER A 228 -11.57 2.10 -42.09
C SER A 228 -11.95 1.69 -40.66
N VAL A 229 -11.85 2.62 -39.70
CA VAL A 229 -12.49 2.55 -38.36
C VAL A 229 -13.81 3.30 -38.42
N SER A 230 -14.73 2.88 -39.30
CA SER A 230 -15.86 3.72 -39.75
C SER A 230 -16.94 4.02 -38.71
N ASN A 231 -16.72 3.73 -37.42
CA ASN A 231 -17.51 4.27 -36.31
C ASN A 231 -16.66 4.30 -35.02
N LEU A 232 -15.67 5.19 -34.93
CA LEU A 232 -15.04 5.47 -33.64
C LEU A 232 -16.11 5.89 -32.63
N ARG A 233 -15.98 5.41 -31.39
CA ARG A 233 -17.01 5.52 -30.34
C ARG A 233 -17.36 7.00 -30.09
N LYS A 234 -18.64 7.33 -29.95
CA LYS A 234 -19.02 8.53 -29.18
C LYS A 234 -18.60 8.27 -27.74
N ALA A 235 -17.89 9.21 -27.12
CA ALA A 235 -17.46 9.09 -25.73
C ALA A 235 -18.66 8.68 -24.86
N GLY A 236 -18.56 7.52 -24.19
CA GLY A 236 -19.60 7.04 -23.27
C GLY A 236 -20.54 5.92 -23.73
N THR A 237 -20.20 5.05 -24.69
CA THR A 237 -21.06 3.88 -25.01
C THR A 237 -20.32 2.54 -25.16
N LYS A 238 -20.25 1.78 -24.06
CA LYS A 238 -20.78 0.41 -23.93
C LYS A 238 -21.05 0.16 -22.43
N ALA A 239 -22.25 -0.22 -22.05
CA ALA A 239 -22.66 -1.62 -22.04
C ALA A 239 -24.07 -1.80 -22.60
N SER A 240 -24.21 -2.38 -23.80
CA SER A 240 -25.52 -2.83 -24.28
C SER A 240 -25.82 -4.30 -23.94
N THR A 241 -24.86 -5.07 -23.39
CA THR A 241 -25.06 -6.50 -23.03
C THR A 241 -24.13 -7.05 -21.92
N GLY A 242 -23.50 -6.24 -21.03
CA GLY A 242 -22.63 -6.78 -19.96
C GLY A 242 -22.00 -5.76 -19.01
N LYS A 243 -21.10 -6.19 -18.12
CA LYS A 243 -20.36 -5.29 -17.20
C LYS A 243 -19.43 -4.33 -17.97
N ALA A 244 -19.39 -3.06 -17.59
CA ALA A 244 -18.42 -2.09 -18.12
C ALA A 244 -16.97 -2.52 -17.85
N SER A 245 -16.05 -2.13 -18.74
CA SER A 245 -14.63 -2.48 -18.65
C SER A 245 -13.79 -1.25 -18.30
N ILE A 246 -13.04 -1.34 -17.21
CA ILE A 246 -12.21 -0.27 -16.67
C ILE A 246 -10.74 -0.62 -16.82
N LEU A 247 -9.93 0.30 -17.32
CA LEU A 247 -8.46 0.17 -17.29
C LEU A 247 -7.88 1.10 -16.23
N ILE A 248 -7.06 0.55 -15.36
CA ILE A 248 -6.21 1.33 -14.45
C ILE A 248 -4.82 1.49 -15.06
N ILE A 249 -4.36 2.72 -15.19
CA ILE A 249 -2.98 3.06 -15.54
C ILE A 249 -2.33 3.65 -14.29
N CYS A 250 -1.23 3.06 -13.85
CA CYS A 250 -0.40 3.67 -12.82
C CYS A 250 0.60 4.60 -13.52
N GLY A 251 0.51 5.90 -13.24
CA GLY A 251 1.42 6.90 -13.77
C GLY A 251 2.87 6.53 -13.48
N HIS A 252 3.76 6.86 -14.42
CA HIS A 252 5.18 6.55 -14.40
C HIS A 252 5.52 5.06 -14.46
N GLY A 253 6.38 4.72 -15.41
CA GLY A 253 6.85 3.36 -15.64
C GLY A 253 8.27 3.09 -15.19
N GLN A 254 8.75 1.92 -15.56
CA GLN A 254 10.07 1.46 -15.22
C GLN A 254 11.16 2.42 -15.76
N GLY A 255 11.80 3.17 -14.86
CA GLY A 255 12.86 4.14 -15.19
C GLY A 255 12.42 5.60 -15.14
N ASP A 256 11.13 5.87 -14.91
CA ASP A 256 10.59 7.19 -14.63
C ASP A 256 10.14 7.24 -13.16
N SER A 257 10.75 8.11 -12.36
CA SER A 257 10.40 8.25 -10.94
C SER A 257 9.09 9.00 -10.72
N GLY A 258 8.64 9.77 -11.72
CA GLY A 258 7.71 10.87 -11.51
C GLY A 258 8.24 11.90 -10.52
N ALA A 259 7.33 12.60 -9.86
CA ALA A 259 7.60 13.55 -8.80
C ALA A 259 8.29 12.90 -7.59
N LEU A 260 8.98 13.74 -6.82
CA LEU A 260 9.76 13.33 -5.65
C LEU A 260 9.21 13.98 -4.39
N GLY A 261 9.04 13.16 -3.35
CA GLY A 261 8.62 13.59 -2.02
C GLY A 261 9.61 13.16 -0.95
N LYS A 262 9.35 13.55 0.30
CA LYS A 262 10.11 13.09 1.47
C LYS A 262 9.16 12.64 2.58
N TRP A 263 9.36 11.43 3.07
CA TRP A 263 8.55 10.84 4.12
C TRP A 263 9.41 10.11 5.15
N GLY A 264 9.21 10.42 6.44
CA GLY A 264 9.96 9.76 7.53
C GLY A 264 11.49 9.90 7.43
N GLY A 265 11.98 10.96 6.78
CA GLY A 265 13.41 11.18 6.51
C GLY A 265 13.92 10.59 5.19
N SER A 266 13.14 9.73 4.54
CA SER A 266 13.50 9.05 3.28
C SER A 266 12.88 9.73 2.05
N TRP A 267 13.61 9.72 0.93
CA TRP A 267 13.07 10.13 -0.36
C TRP A 267 12.08 9.10 -0.89
N ILE A 268 10.94 9.57 -1.38
CA ILE A 268 9.90 8.78 -2.03
C ILE A 268 9.69 9.24 -3.47
N GLN A 269 9.19 8.34 -4.30
CA GLN A 269 8.99 8.55 -5.73
C GLN A 269 7.54 8.29 -6.09
N GLU A 270 6.95 9.17 -6.87
CA GLU A 270 5.56 9.11 -7.32
C GLU A 270 5.22 7.74 -7.91
N GLN A 271 6.08 7.22 -8.79
CA GLN A 271 5.85 5.94 -9.44
C GLN A 271 5.56 4.77 -8.48
N ALA A 272 6.06 4.82 -7.23
CA ALA A 272 5.79 3.78 -6.25
C ALA A 272 4.38 3.93 -5.66
N TYR A 273 3.92 5.16 -5.50
CA TYR A 273 2.64 5.52 -4.92
C TYR A 273 1.50 5.43 -5.94
N THR A 274 1.74 5.77 -7.21
CA THR A 274 0.80 5.51 -8.29
C THR A 274 0.49 4.02 -8.41
N ARG A 275 1.51 3.15 -8.32
CA ARG A 275 1.36 1.69 -8.31
C ARG A 275 0.67 1.16 -7.06
N ASP A 276 1.00 1.68 -5.88
CA ASP A 276 0.33 1.30 -4.64
C ASP A 276 -1.17 1.64 -4.71
N PHE A 277 -1.50 2.90 -5.03
CA PHE A 277 -2.89 3.36 -5.05
C PHE A 277 -3.69 2.74 -6.20
N GLY A 278 -3.13 2.74 -7.41
CA GLY A 278 -3.75 2.09 -8.58
C GLY A 278 -4.03 0.60 -8.33
N SER A 279 -3.13 -0.11 -7.66
CA SER A 279 -3.36 -1.52 -7.31
C SER A 279 -4.42 -1.71 -6.23
N ARG A 280 -4.55 -0.77 -5.27
CA ARG A 280 -5.64 -0.80 -4.29
C ARG A 280 -6.99 -0.56 -4.97
N ILE A 281 -7.06 0.40 -5.90
CA ILE A 281 -8.26 0.66 -6.71
C ILE A 281 -8.60 -0.58 -7.55
N TYR A 282 -7.61 -1.18 -8.23
CA TYR A 282 -7.78 -2.41 -8.99
C TYR A 282 -8.37 -3.54 -8.14
N ARG A 283 -7.84 -3.77 -6.92
CA ARG A 283 -8.35 -4.80 -6.00
C ARG A 283 -9.77 -4.49 -5.53
N ALA A 284 -10.07 -3.23 -5.22
CA ALA A 284 -11.40 -2.80 -4.80
C ALA A 284 -12.44 -3.00 -5.93
N LEU A 285 -12.12 -2.58 -7.15
CA LEU A 285 -12.96 -2.79 -8.33
C LEU A 285 -13.14 -4.28 -8.63
N SER A 286 -12.06 -5.07 -8.56
CA SER A 286 -12.11 -6.52 -8.77
C SER A 286 -13.01 -7.19 -7.74
N ALA A 287 -12.88 -6.81 -6.47
CA ALA A 287 -13.68 -7.35 -5.37
C ALA A 287 -15.17 -6.96 -5.46
N SER A 288 -15.49 -5.81 -6.09
CA SER A 288 -16.89 -5.42 -6.30
C SER A 288 -17.65 -6.43 -7.14
N GLY A 289 -16.97 -7.09 -8.09
CA GLY A 289 -17.60 -7.97 -9.07
C GLY A 289 -18.62 -7.27 -9.98
N ARG A 290 -18.71 -5.93 -9.99
CA ARG A 290 -19.73 -5.18 -10.75
C ARG A 290 -19.23 -4.63 -12.08
N VAL A 291 -17.92 -4.42 -12.20
CA VAL A 291 -17.24 -4.06 -13.45
C VAL A 291 -16.19 -5.12 -13.80
N LYS A 292 -15.76 -5.16 -15.07
CA LYS A 292 -14.50 -5.78 -15.46
C LYS A 292 -13.40 -4.75 -15.23
N VAL A 293 -12.27 -5.17 -14.68
CA VAL A 293 -11.14 -4.27 -14.45
C VAL A 293 -9.85 -4.95 -14.87
N ASP A 294 -9.08 -4.22 -15.67
CA ASP A 294 -7.71 -4.56 -16.02
C ASP A 294 -6.77 -3.48 -15.46
N MET A 295 -5.51 -3.84 -15.28
CA MET A 295 -4.45 -2.91 -14.93
C MET A 295 -3.37 -3.01 -16.00
N LEU A 296 -2.96 -1.87 -16.57
CA LEU A 296 -1.83 -1.85 -17.49
C LEU A 296 -0.61 -2.43 -16.76
N ASP A 297 0.21 -3.22 -17.47
CA ASP A 297 1.45 -3.78 -16.92
C ASP A 297 2.25 -2.65 -16.24
N THR A 298 2.36 -2.73 -14.91
CA THR A 298 2.94 -1.66 -14.08
C THR A 298 4.45 -1.51 -14.29
N SER A 299 5.08 -2.41 -15.06
CA SER A 299 6.45 -2.24 -15.56
C SER A 299 6.54 -1.29 -16.77
N LEU A 300 5.41 -0.93 -17.38
CA LEU A 300 5.37 -0.03 -18.52
C LEU A 300 5.18 1.41 -18.08
N ASP A 301 5.83 2.32 -18.80
CA ASP A 301 5.45 3.73 -18.78
C ASP A 301 4.38 3.94 -19.84
N GLY A 302 3.11 4.11 -19.41
CA GLY A 302 1.96 4.21 -20.31
C GLY A 302 2.10 5.36 -21.30
N TYR A 303 2.50 6.54 -20.81
CA TYR A 303 2.80 7.71 -21.65
C TYR A 303 3.85 7.41 -22.72
N SER A 304 4.97 6.78 -22.36
CA SER A 304 6.04 6.45 -23.30
C SER A 304 5.61 5.38 -24.30
N GLN A 305 4.77 4.41 -23.90
CA GLN A 305 4.21 3.45 -24.86
C GLN A 305 3.38 4.17 -25.92
N VAL A 306 2.50 5.08 -25.49
CA VAL A 306 1.66 5.88 -26.40
C VAL A 306 2.52 6.79 -27.27
N LYS A 307 3.36 7.63 -26.65
CA LYS A 307 4.22 8.60 -27.33
C LYS A 307 5.14 7.96 -28.36
N ASN A 308 5.87 6.92 -27.98
CA ASN A 308 6.86 6.31 -28.88
C ASN A 308 6.18 5.61 -30.06
N THR A 309 5.03 4.97 -29.82
CA THR A 309 4.23 4.35 -30.89
C THR A 309 3.75 5.39 -31.90
N LEU A 310 3.19 6.50 -31.41
CA LEU A 310 2.68 7.56 -32.27
C LEU A 310 3.80 8.35 -32.96
N ASN A 311 4.97 8.48 -32.35
CA ASN A 311 6.14 9.10 -32.98
C ASN A 311 6.72 8.26 -34.13
N ALA A 312 6.58 6.94 -34.07
CA ALA A 312 7.08 6.05 -35.11
C ALA A 312 6.23 6.05 -36.40
N VAL A 313 5.03 6.65 -36.36
CA VAL A 313 4.12 6.73 -37.51
C VAL A 313 4.17 8.12 -38.13
N ILE A 314 4.42 8.20 -39.44
CA ILE A 314 4.44 9.46 -40.20
C ILE A 314 3.15 9.62 -40.99
N VAL A 315 2.48 10.77 -40.83
CA VAL A 315 1.27 11.16 -41.56
C VAL A 315 1.47 12.54 -42.18
N SER A 316 1.51 12.57 -43.51
CA SER A 316 1.71 13.79 -44.31
C SER A 316 2.92 14.60 -43.81
N GLY A 317 4.08 13.95 -43.68
CA GLY A 317 5.36 14.59 -43.32
C GLY A 317 5.54 14.99 -41.85
N LYS A 318 4.62 14.63 -40.94
CA LYS A 318 4.77 14.84 -39.49
C LYS A 318 4.51 13.55 -38.72
N THR A 319 5.00 13.44 -37.49
CA THR A 319 4.64 12.33 -36.61
C THR A 319 3.14 12.34 -36.29
N LEU A 320 2.56 11.15 -36.10
CA LEU A 320 1.16 11.02 -35.72
C LEU A 320 0.89 11.65 -34.35
N GLN A 321 1.86 11.62 -33.43
CA GLN A 321 1.79 12.33 -32.15
C GLN A 321 1.57 13.84 -32.35
N SER A 322 2.38 14.49 -33.19
CA SER A 322 2.26 15.94 -33.46
C SER A 322 0.93 16.30 -34.15
N ARG A 323 0.45 15.40 -35.02
CA ARG A 323 -0.84 15.55 -35.71
C ARG A 323 -2.03 15.47 -34.75
N ILE A 324 -2.00 14.50 -33.82
CA ILE A 324 -3.02 14.33 -32.78
C ILE A 324 -3.05 15.51 -31.81
N GLU A 325 -1.91 16.04 -31.40
CA GLU A 325 -1.89 17.23 -30.52
C GLU A 325 -2.44 18.49 -31.22
N GLY A 326 -2.40 18.54 -32.55
CA GLY A 326 -3.00 19.61 -33.37
C GLY A 326 -4.54 19.58 -33.46
N LYS A 327 -5.09 20.28 -34.45
CA LYS A 327 -6.54 20.44 -34.65
C LYS A 327 -7.24 19.28 -35.39
N GLY A 328 -6.52 18.27 -35.89
CA GLY A 328 -7.13 17.22 -36.72
C GLY A 328 -7.72 16.04 -35.92
N THR A 329 -8.47 15.20 -36.62
CA THR A 329 -9.16 14.01 -36.08
C THR A 329 -8.40 12.76 -36.51
N TYR A 330 -7.58 12.22 -35.61
CA TYR A 330 -6.61 11.15 -35.92
C TYR A 330 -6.83 9.87 -35.11
N GLY A 331 -7.95 9.76 -34.37
CA GLY A 331 -8.23 8.65 -33.45
C GLY A 331 -8.14 7.26 -34.08
N ALA A 332 -8.50 7.11 -35.36
CA ALA A 332 -8.50 5.83 -36.06
C ALA A 332 -7.06 5.37 -36.35
N GLN A 333 -6.22 6.30 -36.80
CA GLN A 333 -4.81 6.05 -37.05
C GLN A 333 -4.06 5.82 -35.74
N ALA A 334 -4.40 6.59 -34.69
CA ALA A 334 -3.89 6.40 -33.34
C ALA A 334 -4.18 4.99 -32.84
N TYR A 335 -5.43 4.55 -32.94
CA TYR A 335 -5.84 3.22 -32.53
C TYR A 335 -5.09 2.13 -33.30
N ASN A 336 -5.01 2.21 -34.63
CA ASN A 336 -4.32 1.20 -35.43
C ASN A 336 -2.83 1.08 -35.07
N ALA A 337 -2.17 2.21 -34.80
CA ALA A 337 -0.80 2.23 -34.35
C ALA A 337 -0.66 1.58 -32.96
N LEU A 338 -1.52 1.97 -32.00
CA LEU A 338 -1.49 1.48 -30.62
C LEU A 338 -1.90 0.01 -30.49
N ARG A 339 -2.86 -0.47 -31.29
CA ARG A 339 -3.25 -1.89 -31.35
C ARG A 339 -2.09 -2.78 -31.83
N SER A 340 -1.22 -2.24 -32.69
CA SER A 340 -0.03 -2.94 -33.18
C SER A 340 1.10 -2.95 -32.15
N ASN A 341 1.01 -2.13 -31.11
CA ASN A 341 1.93 -2.17 -29.98
C ASN A 341 1.58 -3.37 -29.09
N GLY A 342 2.35 -4.46 -29.23
CA GLY A 342 2.15 -5.69 -28.44
C GLY A 342 2.37 -5.56 -26.92
N ARG A 343 2.59 -4.35 -26.40
CA ARG A 343 2.70 -4.04 -24.96
C ARG A 343 1.44 -3.34 -24.42
N LEU A 344 0.57 -2.82 -25.29
CA LEU A 344 -0.70 -2.20 -24.89
C LEU A 344 -1.86 -3.19 -25.10
N PRO A 345 -2.88 -3.18 -24.23
CA PRO A 345 -4.10 -3.93 -24.47
C PRO A 345 -4.89 -3.33 -25.64
N ASP A 346 -5.91 -4.04 -26.13
CA ASP A 346 -6.85 -3.48 -27.11
C ASP A 346 -7.68 -2.37 -26.45
N LEU A 347 -7.26 -1.12 -26.61
CA LEU A 347 -7.78 0.03 -25.88
C LEU A 347 -9.27 0.29 -26.15
N LEU A 348 -9.80 -0.08 -27.32
CA LEU A 348 -11.22 0.10 -27.64
C LEU A 348 -12.13 -0.88 -26.87
N GLN A 349 -11.62 -1.76 -26.02
CA GLN A 349 -12.44 -2.60 -25.15
C GLN A 349 -12.89 -1.88 -23.88
N TYR A 350 -12.22 -0.79 -23.48
CA TYR A 350 -12.48 -0.10 -22.22
C TYR A 350 -13.49 1.04 -22.38
N ASP A 351 -14.35 1.18 -21.37
CA ASP A 351 -15.36 2.23 -21.29
C ASP A 351 -14.83 3.43 -20.49
N TYR A 352 -13.97 3.17 -19.50
CA TYR A 352 -13.26 4.19 -18.73
C TYR A 352 -11.80 3.80 -18.49
N VAL A 353 -10.92 4.80 -18.55
CA VAL A 353 -9.50 4.69 -18.22
C VAL A 353 -9.21 5.68 -17.10
N LEU A 354 -8.76 5.17 -15.96
CA LEU A 354 -8.29 5.97 -14.84
C LEU A 354 -6.77 5.88 -14.80
N GLU A 355 -6.09 7.01 -15.02
CA GLU A 355 -4.65 7.15 -14.84
C GLU A 355 -4.36 7.77 -13.46
N VAL A 356 -3.54 7.13 -12.64
CA VAL A 356 -3.28 7.52 -11.25
C VAL A 356 -1.92 8.18 -11.14
N HIS A 357 -1.88 9.39 -10.59
CA HIS A 357 -0.71 10.22 -10.34
C HIS A 357 -0.70 10.78 -8.91
N PHE A 358 0.42 11.36 -8.51
CA PHE A 358 0.57 12.19 -7.31
C PHE A 358 1.30 13.48 -7.70
N ASP A 359 0.69 14.62 -7.40
CA ASP A 359 1.23 15.91 -7.80
C ASP A 359 2.42 16.32 -6.92
N ALA A 360 3.17 17.32 -7.38
CA ALA A 360 4.16 18.00 -6.57
C ALA A 360 4.11 19.50 -6.83
N SER A 361 4.28 20.25 -5.76
CA SER A 361 4.38 21.71 -5.82
C SER A 361 5.66 22.16 -6.52
N ALA A 362 5.58 23.37 -7.08
CA ALA A 362 6.78 24.12 -7.47
C ALA A 362 7.74 24.24 -6.27
N THR A 363 9.03 24.47 -6.53
CA THR A 363 10.10 24.43 -5.52
C THR A 363 9.80 25.22 -4.24
N SER A 364 9.15 26.38 -4.34
CA SER A 364 8.80 27.23 -3.19
C SER A 364 7.59 26.76 -2.38
N GLY A 365 6.76 25.87 -2.93
CA GLY A 365 5.56 25.35 -2.28
C GLY A 365 5.72 23.98 -1.65
N LYS A 366 6.93 23.39 -1.68
CA LYS A 366 7.20 22.06 -1.13
C LYS A 366 7.08 22.06 0.38
N ASP A 367 6.35 21.11 0.95
CA ASP A 367 6.17 20.98 2.39
C ASP A 367 6.54 19.58 2.90
N TYR A 368 7.84 19.33 2.99
CA TYR A 368 8.36 18.07 3.51
C TYR A 368 8.24 17.91 5.04
N ASN A 369 7.90 18.99 5.76
CA ASN A 369 7.90 19.01 7.22
C ASN A 369 6.50 18.95 7.82
N GLY A 370 5.49 19.32 7.04
CA GLY A 370 4.08 19.39 7.41
C GLY A 370 3.80 20.65 8.20
N ASP A 371 2.88 21.48 7.70
CA ASP A 371 2.35 22.66 8.37
C ASP A 371 0.94 22.42 8.97
N GLY A 372 0.43 21.19 8.86
CA GLY A 372 -0.90 20.78 9.29
C GLY A 372 -1.99 21.03 8.22
N LYS A 373 -1.63 21.50 7.03
CA LYS A 373 -2.58 21.84 5.96
C LYS A 373 -2.33 20.96 4.73
N MET A 374 -3.33 20.14 4.45
CA MET A 374 -3.35 19.35 3.22
C MET A 374 -3.64 20.22 2.00
N LYS A 375 -2.97 19.94 0.88
CA LYS A 375 -3.22 20.56 -0.43
C LYS A 375 -4.33 19.83 -1.18
N GLY A 376 -4.35 18.50 -1.07
CA GLY A 376 -5.48 17.70 -1.48
C GLY A 376 -5.42 17.16 -2.90
N THR A 377 -6.60 16.86 -3.45
CA THR A 377 -6.75 16.06 -4.68
C THR A 377 -7.50 16.80 -5.78
N PHE A 378 -7.24 16.40 -7.02
CA PHE A 378 -7.93 16.91 -8.21
C PHE A 378 -7.73 15.96 -9.39
N MET A 379 -8.45 16.18 -10.48
CA MET A 379 -8.27 15.43 -11.72
C MET A 379 -7.93 16.34 -12.90
N TYR A 380 -7.18 15.82 -13.85
CA TYR A 380 -7.11 16.35 -15.19
C TYR A 380 -7.94 15.51 -16.17
N VAL A 381 -8.63 16.20 -17.06
CA VAL A 381 -9.30 15.61 -18.22
C VAL A 381 -8.90 16.35 -19.50
N ASN A 382 -9.11 15.72 -20.65
CA ASN A 382 -8.89 16.43 -21.91
C ASN A 382 -9.88 17.61 -22.05
N SER A 383 -9.43 18.74 -22.60
CA SER A 383 -10.29 19.91 -22.80
C SER A 383 -11.51 19.63 -23.68
N ARG A 384 -11.44 18.65 -24.58
CA ARG A 384 -12.54 18.20 -25.46
C ARG A 384 -13.47 17.16 -24.82
N LYS A 385 -13.23 16.71 -23.59
CA LYS A 385 -14.09 15.74 -22.92
C LYS A 385 -15.47 16.34 -22.66
N SER A 386 -16.53 15.73 -23.17
CA SER A 386 -17.89 16.26 -23.09
C SER A 386 -18.43 16.27 -21.66
N GLU A 387 -18.26 15.16 -20.92
CA GLU A 387 -18.82 14.98 -19.58
C GLU A 387 -17.73 14.62 -18.57
N THR A 388 -17.85 15.15 -17.35
CA THR A 388 -16.88 14.93 -16.26
C THR A 388 -17.53 14.35 -15.00
N TYR A 389 -18.72 13.77 -15.12
CA TYR A 389 -19.48 13.30 -13.94
C TYR A 389 -18.71 12.26 -13.13
N ILE A 390 -18.09 11.28 -13.79
CA ILE A 390 -17.25 10.29 -13.11
C ILE A 390 -16.06 10.94 -12.40
N ASP A 391 -15.39 11.90 -13.06
CA ASP A 391 -14.19 12.53 -12.53
C ASP A 391 -14.54 13.38 -11.29
N SER A 392 -15.61 14.17 -11.37
CA SER A 392 -16.15 14.91 -10.22
C SER A 392 -16.61 13.98 -9.09
N SER A 393 -17.21 12.83 -9.41
CA SER A 393 -17.66 11.85 -8.41
C SER A 393 -16.49 11.20 -7.66
N ILE A 394 -15.38 10.92 -8.37
CA ILE A 394 -14.15 10.40 -7.76
C ILE A 394 -13.58 11.42 -6.77
N ILE A 395 -13.47 12.69 -7.16
CA ILE A 395 -12.95 13.74 -6.27
C ILE A 395 -13.88 14.00 -5.09
N GLY A 396 -15.19 14.04 -5.30
CA GLY A 396 -16.17 14.17 -4.22
C GLY A 396 -16.08 13.01 -3.22
N ALA A 397 -15.87 11.79 -3.70
CA ALA A 397 -15.72 10.61 -2.84
C ALA A 397 -14.44 10.67 -1.99
N LEU A 398 -13.32 11.16 -2.55
CA LEU A 398 -12.09 11.40 -1.79
C LEU A 398 -12.25 12.54 -0.78
N ASN A 399 -12.95 13.60 -1.17
CA ASN A 399 -13.23 14.72 -0.28
C ASN A 399 -14.08 14.33 0.93
N GLY A 400 -15.06 13.46 0.74
CA GLY A 400 -15.87 12.90 1.83
C GLY A 400 -15.07 12.11 2.89
N LEU A 401 -13.81 11.73 2.59
CA LEU A 401 -12.91 11.10 3.58
C LEU A 401 -12.07 12.11 4.39
N GLY A 402 -12.14 13.39 4.03
CA GLY A 402 -11.40 14.50 4.65
C GLY A 402 -10.21 15.02 3.85
N LEU A 403 -9.99 14.56 2.62
CA LEU A 403 -8.93 15.10 1.74
C LEU A 403 -9.45 16.36 1.03
N PRO A 404 -8.81 17.54 1.14
CA PRO A 404 -9.32 18.75 0.51
C PRO A 404 -9.29 18.63 -1.02
N ILE A 405 -10.07 19.48 -1.68
CA ILE A 405 -10.08 19.60 -3.13
C ILE A 405 -9.08 20.70 -3.52
N CYS A 406 -8.15 20.39 -4.40
CA CYS A 406 -7.24 21.38 -4.96
C CYS A 406 -7.87 22.02 -6.21
N GLY A 407 -8.02 23.35 -6.21
CA GLY A 407 -8.60 24.08 -7.34
C GLY A 407 -10.06 23.67 -7.66
N PRO A 408 -10.46 23.62 -8.94
CA PRO A 408 -11.85 23.40 -9.37
C PRO A 408 -12.30 21.93 -9.33
N ALA A 409 -11.61 21.04 -8.60
CA ALA A 409 -11.74 19.58 -8.63
C ALA A 409 -11.34 18.92 -9.95
N VAL A 410 -11.83 19.40 -11.09
CA VAL A 410 -11.55 18.82 -12.42
C VAL A 410 -11.00 19.90 -13.35
N TRP A 411 -9.72 19.79 -13.66
CA TRP A 411 -8.99 20.65 -14.59
C TRP A 411 -9.09 20.12 -16.02
N ARG A 412 -9.28 21.03 -16.98
CA ARG A 412 -9.31 20.72 -18.40
C ARG A 412 -7.98 21.08 -19.05
N SER A 413 -7.33 20.13 -19.72
CA SER A 413 -6.03 20.33 -20.37
C SER A 413 -6.04 19.83 -21.82
N SER A 414 -5.43 20.58 -22.73
CA SER A 414 -5.12 20.13 -24.09
C SER A 414 -3.73 19.50 -24.21
N GLY A 415 -2.88 19.64 -23.20
CA GLY A 415 -1.47 19.21 -23.23
C GLY A 415 -1.20 17.78 -22.78
N LEU A 416 -2.21 17.07 -22.29
CA LEU A 416 -2.06 15.69 -21.83
C LEU A 416 -2.25 14.73 -23.01
N LEU A 417 -1.15 14.14 -23.49
CA LEU A 417 -1.13 13.27 -24.67
C LEU A 417 -2.09 12.08 -24.50
N ASN A 418 -2.00 11.32 -23.40
CA ASN A 418 -2.90 10.17 -23.16
C ASN A 418 -4.36 10.65 -23.15
N ALA A 419 -4.69 11.68 -22.36
CA ALA A 419 -6.04 12.22 -22.32
C ALA A 419 -6.55 12.60 -23.72
N ARG A 420 -5.70 13.23 -24.55
CA ARG A 420 -6.05 13.60 -25.93
C ARG A 420 -6.28 12.38 -26.82
N VAL A 421 -5.34 11.45 -26.83
CA VAL A 421 -5.37 10.24 -27.68
C VAL A 421 -6.60 9.39 -27.38
N PHE A 422 -6.85 9.13 -26.09
CA PHE A 422 -7.98 8.30 -25.66
C PHE A 422 -9.32 8.99 -25.95
N GLN A 423 -9.39 10.31 -25.77
CA GLN A 423 -10.57 11.09 -26.14
C GLN A 423 -10.87 11.03 -27.64
N GLU A 424 -9.84 11.12 -28.49
CA GLU A 424 -9.98 10.97 -29.96
C GLU A 424 -10.41 9.55 -30.38
N MET A 425 -10.11 8.55 -29.55
CA MET A 425 -10.56 7.16 -29.73
C MET A 425 -11.97 6.91 -29.17
N GLY A 426 -12.59 7.91 -28.54
CA GLY A 426 -13.92 7.80 -27.93
C GLY A 426 -13.93 7.09 -26.58
N ILE A 427 -12.79 7.02 -25.89
CA ILE A 427 -12.66 6.40 -24.58
C ILE A 427 -12.73 7.49 -23.51
N SER A 428 -13.56 7.28 -22.47
CA SER A 428 -13.60 8.20 -21.34
C SER A 428 -12.31 8.05 -20.53
N TYR A 429 -11.53 9.12 -20.41
CA TYR A 429 -10.27 9.13 -19.68
C TYR A 429 -10.29 10.18 -18.56
N GLY A 430 -9.69 9.86 -17.41
CA GLY A 430 -9.39 10.81 -16.35
C GLY A 430 -8.02 10.53 -15.73
N LEU A 431 -7.23 11.58 -15.49
CA LEU A 431 -5.97 11.50 -14.76
C LEU A 431 -6.22 12.05 -13.35
N LEU A 432 -6.04 11.21 -12.34
CA LEU A 432 -6.23 11.54 -10.93
C LEU A 432 -4.90 11.95 -10.30
N GLU A 433 -4.84 13.19 -9.83
CA GLU A 433 -3.79 13.64 -8.91
C GLU A 433 -4.25 13.32 -7.48
N THR A 434 -3.73 12.20 -6.96
CA THR A 434 -4.23 11.56 -5.74
C THR A 434 -4.08 12.47 -4.53
N CYS A 435 -2.88 13.02 -4.35
CA CYS A 435 -2.53 14.08 -3.41
C CYS A 435 -1.11 14.57 -3.73
N PHE A 436 -0.59 15.54 -2.99
CA PHE A 436 0.77 16.06 -3.20
C PHE A 436 1.82 15.20 -2.52
N ILE A 437 2.73 14.60 -3.30
CA ILE A 437 3.79 13.72 -2.76
C ILE A 437 4.85 14.47 -1.96
N ASP A 438 5.02 15.75 -2.25
CA ASP A 438 5.96 16.65 -1.59
C ASP A 438 5.34 17.43 -0.42
N ASP A 439 4.14 17.04 -0.01
CA ASP A 439 3.41 17.57 1.14
C ASP A 439 3.24 16.46 2.18
N LYS A 440 3.82 16.68 3.37
CA LYS A 440 3.82 15.67 4.43
C LYS A 440 2.42 15.43 4.97
N ASP A 441 1.55 16.43 5.03
CA ASP A 441 0.20 16.27 5.59
C ASP A 441 -0.67 15.44 4.65
N ASP A 442 -0.58 15.69 3.34
CA ASP A 442 -1.19 14.87 2.29
C ASP A 442 -0.70 13.42 2.37
N MET A 443 0.62 13.21 2.44
CA MET A 443 1.19 11.86 2.52
C MET A 443 0.86 11.17 3.86
N THR A 444 0.70 11.92 4.96
CA THR A 444 0.23 11.39 6.24
C THR A 444 -1.21 10.91 6.11
N PHE A 445 -2.06 11.68 5.42
CA PHE A 445 -3.44 11.29 5.15
C PHE A 445 -3.49 10.05 4.27
N TYR A 446 -2.81 10.07 3.12
CA TYR A 446 -2.74 8.94 2.19
C TYR A 446 -2.27 7.66 2.89
N ASN A 447 -1.15 7.69 3.59
CA ASN A 447 -0.60 6.50 4.24
C ASN A 447 -1.55 5.90 5.30
N ARG A 448 -2.40 6.72 5.93
CA ARG A 448 -3.41 6.25 6.90
C ARG A 448 -4.71 5.78 6.25
N ARG A 449 -5.08 6.33 5.09
CA ARG A 449 -6.42 6.19 4.49
C ARG A 449 -6.43 5.58 3.09
N CYS A 450 -5.29 5.18 2.53
CA CYS A 450 -5.16 4.69 1.15
C CYS A 450 -6.12 3.56 0.78
N ASP A 451 -6.44 2.64 1.71
CA ASP A 451 -7.47 1.61 1.48
C ASP A 451 -8.89 2.19 1.42
N ASP A 452 -9.24 3.09 2.34
CA ASP A 452 -10.54 3.77 2.32
C ASP A 452 -10.71 4.62 1.05
N MET A 453 -9.65 5.33 0.67
CA MET A 453 -9.59 6.12 -0.56
C MET A 453 -9.82 5.24 -1.78
N ALA A 454 -9.12 4.11 -1.89
CA ALA A 454 -9.30 3.19 -3.01
C ALA A 454 -10.71 2.61 -3.08
N GLN A 455 -11.32 2.31 -1.92
CA GLN A 455 -12.72 1.89 -1.85
C GLN A 455 -13.69 3.01 -2.26
N ALA A 456 -13.41 4.27 -1.91
CA ALA A 456 -14.20 5.41 -2.31
C ALA A 456 -14.14 5.64 -3.83
N VAL A 457 -12.95 5.61 -4.43
CA VAL A 457 -12.76 5.67 -5.89
C VAL A 457 -13.49 4.51 -6.58
N SER A 458 -13.33 3.29 -6.05
CA SER A 458 -14.00 2.10 -6.58
C SER A 458 -15.52 2.24 -6.55
N ARG A 459 -16.11 2.76 -5.47
CA ARG A 459 -17.56 2.99 -5.37
C ARG A 459 -18.02 4.04 -6.37
N ALA A 460 -17.29 5.14 -6.54
CA ALA A 460 -17.61 6.16 -7.53
C ALA A 460 -17.66 5.60 -8.95
N ILE A 461 -16.66 4.79 -9.34
CA ILE A 461 -16.61 4.11 -10.64
C ILE A 461 -17.76 3.10 -10.79
N VAL A 462 -17.99 2.26 -9.79
CA VAL A 462 -19.05 1.25 -9.84
C VAL A 462 -20.44 1.88 -9.90
N ASN A 463 -20.68 2.97 -9.18
CA ASN A 463 -21.97 3.67 -9.21
C ASN A 463 -22.28 4.25 -10.60
N GLN A 464 -21.24 4.66 -11.35
CA GLN A 464 -21.41 5.16 -12.71
C GLN A 464 -21.56 4.03 -13.75
N PHE A 465 -20.87 2.91 -13.55
CA PHE A 465 -20.64 1.93 -14.63
C PHE A 465 -21.12 0.50 -14.36
N GLY A 466 -21.58 0.15 -13.15
CA GLY A 466 -21.78 -1.25 -12.72
C GLY A 466 -23.06 -1.57 -11.98
#